data_AF-A0A2U9IED7-F1
#
_entry.id   AF-A0A2U9IED7-F1
#
_cell.length_a   1.000
_cell.length_b   1.000
_cell.length_c   1.000
_cell.angle_alpha   90.00
_cell.angle_beta   90.00
_cell.angle_gamma   90.00
#
_symmetry.space_group_name_H-M   'P 1'
#
loop_
_entity.id
_entity.type
_entity.pdbx_description
1 polymer ?
#
loop_
_entity_poly.entity_id
_entity_poly.type
_entity_poly.pdbx_seq_one_letter_code
_entity_poly.pdbx_strand_id
1 'polypeptide(L)'
;MKKLALISGFPCQEDVIEYINDQKFDAVIGLGDIECPQFLNNFYGILGEFESVFVMKYLKKTNRLIQTSIYGLSVNFSDKIVITHFPPKGFGTGIIGNFMIGNEETTKKILHNKPKIVLHGHSEYPSISEKNGIKIISIGSLYNGFYTEYYPDNVEFVFKRAAIKYASSPSA
;
A
#
# COMPACT_ATOMS: atom_id res chain seq x y z
N MET A 1 5.98 -10.64 -18.02
CA MET A 1 6.15 -9.40 -17.25
C MET A 1 5.41 -9.58 -15.95
N LYS A 2 6.08 -9.38 -14.81
CA LYS A 2 5.43 -9.56 -13.51
C LYS A 2 4.39 -8.47 -13.28
N LYS A 3 3.21 -8.83 -12.79
CA LYS A 3 2.10 -7.95 -12.45
C LYS A 3 1.75 -8.13 -10.98
N LEU A 4 2.05 -7.12 -10.17
CA LEU A 4 1.83 -7.14 -8.73
C LEU A 4 0.69 -6.19 -8.37
N ALA A 5 -0.08 -6.51 -7.34
CA ALA A 5 -1.04 -5.58 -6.75
C ALA A 5 -0.48 -4.97 -5.48
N LEU A 6 -0.59 -3.66 -5.32
CA LEU A 6 -0.35 -2.95 -4.06
C LEU A 6 -1.71 -2.56 -3.48
N ILE A 7 -1.96 -2.94 -2.22
CA ILE A 7 -3.22 -2.70 -1.51
C ILE A 7 -2.96 -2.15 -0.10
N SER A 8 -3.91 -1.42 0.46
CA SER A 8 -3.92 -0.97 1.87
C SER A 8 -5.37 -0.81 2.33
N GLY A 9 -5.63 -0.82 3.63
CA GLY A 9 -6.98 -0.60 4.18
C GLY A 9 -7.98 -1.63 3.65
N PHE A 10 -7.72 -2.90 3.91
CA PHE A 10 -8.49 -4.01 3.38
C PHE A 10 -9.44 -4.60 4.45
N PRO A 11 -10.76 -4.36 4.35
CA PRO A 11 -11.72 -5.04 5.19
C PRO A 11 -11.82 -6.50 4.76
N CYS A 12 -12.02 -7.42 5.70
CA CYS A 12 -12.17 -8.83 5.37
C CYS A 12 -13.51 -9.16 4.70
N GLN A 13 -13.68 -8.74 3.44
CA GLN A 13 -14.89 -8.89 2.65
C GLN A 13 -14.69 -9.92 1.53
N GLU A 14 -15.58 -10.90 1.44
CA GLU A 14 -15.48 -12.05 0.54
C GLU A 14 -15.44 -11.65 -0.95
N ASP A 15 -16.30 -10.73 -1.38
CA ASP A 15 -16.35 -10.24 -2.76
C ASP A 15 -15.07 -9.52 -3.19
N VAL A 16 -14.42 -8.80 -2.26
CA VAL A 16 -13.13 -8.15 -2.52
C VAL A 16 -12.00 -9.17 -2.58
N ILE A 17 -12.02 -10.18 -1.70
CA ILE A 17 -11.07 -11.30 -1.73
C ILE A 17 -11.14 -12.01 -3.09
N GLU A 18 -12.34 -12.40 -3.51
CA GLU A 18 -12.59 -13.05 -4.80
C GLU A 18 -12.11 -12.19 -5.95
N TYR A 19 -12.51 -10.90 -5.97
CA TYR A 19 -12.09 -9.97 -7.02
C TYR A 19 -10.56 -9.91 -7.17
N ILE A 20 -9.82 -9.74 -6.07
CA ILE A 20 -8.35 -9.63 -6.09
C ILE A 20 -7.70 -10.95 -6.53
N ASN A 21 -8.20 -12.08 -6.03
CA ASN A 21 -7.68 -13.39 -6.40
C ASN A 21 -7.91 -13.72 -7.88
N ASP A 22 -9.05 -13.30 -8.44
CA ASP A 22 -9.41 -13.51 -9.85
C ASP A 22 -8.58 -12.69 -10.84
N GLN A 23 -7.95 -11.60 -10.39
CA GLN A 23 -7.07 -10.80 -11.25
C GLN A 23 -5.77 -11.51 -11.65
N LYS A 24 -5.46 -12.66 -11.02
CA LYS A 24 -4.26 -13.49 -11.28
C LYS A 24 -2.96 -12.67 -11.21
N PHE A 25 -2.79 -11.89 -10.14
CA PHE A 25 -1.52 -11.23 -9.84
C PHE A 25 -0.44 -12.24 -9.48
N ASP A 26 0.82 -11.95 -9.84
CA ASP A 26 1.95 -12.78 -9.43
C ASP A 26 2.14 -12.74 -7.90
N ALA A 27 1.91 -11.56 -7.29
CA ALA A 27 1.83 -11.38 -5.85
C ALA A 27 0.95 -10.17 -5.47
N VAL A 28 0.45 -10.19 -4.24
CA VAL A 28 -0.25 -9.06 -3.61
C VAL A 28 0.61 -8.51 -2.49
N ILE A 29 0.84 -7.20 -2.49
CA ILE A 29 1.68 -6.48 -1.54
C ILE A 29 0.80 -5.55 -0.70
N GLY A 30 0.62 -5.88 0.58
CA GLY A 30 -0.08 -5.05 1.54
C GLY A 30 0.81 -3.96 2.12
N LEU A 31 0.37 -2.69 2.05
CA LEU A 31 1.01 -1.54 2.68
C LEU A 31 0.36 -1.18 4.02
N GLY A 32 -0.08 -2.19 4.76
CA GLY A 32 -0.71 -2.05 6.08
C GLY A 32 -2.23 -1.84 6.07
N ASP A 33 -2.80 -1.95 7.25
CA ASP A 33 -4.22 -2.08 7.58
C ASP A 33 -4.93 -3.21 6.80
N ILE A 34 -4.34 -4.41 6.78
CA ILE A 34 -4.91 -5.60 6.13
C ILE A 34 -5.47 -6.57 7.18
N GLU A 35 -6.80 -6.77 7.18
CA GLU A 35 -7.47 -7.57 8.21
C GLU A 35 -7.27 -9.08 8.06
N CYS A 36 -7.36 -9.61 6.83
CA CYS A 36 -7.31 -11.05 6.58
C CYS A 36 -6.41 -11.47 5.40
N PRO A 37 -5.10 -11.26 5.51
CA PRO A 37 -4.15 -11.59 4.44
C PRO A 37 -4.07 -13.08 4.10
N GLN A 38 -4.56 -13.97 4.97
CA GLN A 38 -4.54 -15.41 4.75
C GLN A 38 -5.43 -15.88 3.59
N PHE A 39 -6.41 -15.09 3.19
CA PHE A 39 -7.33 -15.43 2.10
C PHE A 39 -6.90 -14.86 0.75
N LEU A 40 -5.82 -14.06 0.72
CA LEU A 40 -5.26 -13.50 -0.51
C LEU A 40 -4.14 -14.39 -1.06
N ASN A 41 -4.22 -14.68 -2.35
CA ASN A 41 -3.24 -15.48 -3.06
C ASN A 41 -1.89 -14.74 -3.13
N ASN A 42 -0.79 -15.45 -2.82
CA ASN A 42 0.57 -14.92 -2.86
C ASN A 42 0.75 -13.56 -2.14
N PHE A 43 0.12 -13.41 -0.98
CA PHE A 43 0.19 -12.18 -0.20
C PHE A 43 1.53 -12.02 0.55
N TYR A 44 2.06 -10.81 0.51
CA TYR A 44 3.15 -10.31 1.34
C TYR A 44 2.76 -8.92 1.85
N GLY A 45 3.28 -8.48 2.98
CA GLY A 45 2.94 -7.13 3.44
C GLY A 45 3.84 -6.57 4.52
N ILE A 46 3.71 -5.26 4.72
CA ILE A 46 4.16 -4.54 5.92
C ILE A 46 2.96 -4.34 6.85
N LEU A 47 3.25 -4.06 8.12
CA LEU A 47 2.22 -3.76 9.11
C LEU A 47 1.85 -2.28 9.05
N GLY A 48 0.57 -1.99 9.28
CA GLY A 48 0.03 -0.68 9.59
C GLY A 48 -0.29 -0.52 11.08
N GLU A 49 -1.26 0.33 11.38
CA GLU A 49 -1.67 0.67 12.74
C GLU A 49 -2.69 -0.30 13.31
N PHE A 50 -3.56 -0.86 12.46
CA PHE A 50 -4.74 -1.59 12.90
C PHE A 50 -4.63 -3.12 12.78
N GLU A 51 -3.48 -3.65 12.35
CA GLU A 51 -3.31 -5.11 12.32
C GLU A 51 -3.35 -5.73 13.71
N SER A 52 -4.15 -6.79 13.83
CA SER A 52 -4.14 -7.61 15.03
C SER A 52 -2.80 -8.35 15.22
N VAL A 53 -2.49 -8.69 16.47
CA VAL A 53 -1.33 -9.55 16.81
C VAL A 53 -1.37 -10.89 16.06
N PHE A 54 -2.58 -11.37 15.71
CA PHE A 54 -2.75 -12.59 14.93
C PHE A 54 -2.23 -12.43 13.50
N VAL A 55 -2.54 -11.31 12.83
CA VAL A 55 -2.03 -11.00 11.49
C VAL A 55 -0.49 -10.93 11.50
N MET A 56 0.09 -10.21 12.47
CA MET A 56 1.55 -10.17 12.61
C MET A 56 2.16 -11.57 12.79
N LYS A 57 1.58 -12.39 13.69
CA LYS A 57 2.07 -13.76 13.94
C LYS A 57 1.96 -14.63 12.70
N TYR A 58 0.85 -14.53 11.97
CA TYR A 58 0.64 -15.23 10.70
C TYR A 58 1.73 -14.87 9.70
N LEU A 59 1.88 -13.58 9.37
CA LEU A 59 2.85 -13.11 8.38
C LEU A 59 4.29 -13.50 8.74
N LYS A 60 4.67 -13.44 10.02
CA LYS A 60 5.98 -13.89 10.48
C LYS A 60 6.16 -15.40 10.33
N LYS A 61 5.20 -16.21 10.78
CA LYS A 61 5.29 -17.68 10.72
C LYS A 61 5.32 -18.21 9.29
N THR A 62 4.70 -17.51 8.35
CA THR A 62 4.63 -17.92 6.95
C THR A 62 5.66 -17.21 6.06
N ASN A 63 6.62 -16.46 6.62
CA ASN A 63 7.60 -15.66 5.87
C ASN A 63 6.97 -14.71 4.82
N ARG A 64 5.80 -14.13 5.17
CA ARG A 64 5.05 -13.17 4.33
C ARG A 64 5.20 -11.73 4.82
N LEU A 65 5.81 -11.51 5.98
CA LEU A 65 6.15 -10.17 6.47
C LEU A 65 7.37 -9.63 5.72
N ILE A 66 7.23 -8.46 5.10
CA ILE A 66 8.32 -7.77 4.40
C ILE A 66 9.17 -7.04 5.45
N GLN A 67 10.40 -7.49 5.65
CA GLN A 67 11.33 -6.90 6.62
C GLN A 67 12.48 -6.11 5.97
N THR A 68 12.74 -6.36 4.69
CA THR A 68 13.83 -5.70 3.94
C THR A 68 13.34 -5.27 2.56
N SER A 69 13.24 -6.18 1.60
CA SER A 69 12.75 -5.88 0.27
C SER A 69 12.05 -7.06 -0.38
N ILE A 70 11.18 -6.78 -1.35
CA ILE A 70 10.52 -7.77 -2.19
C ILE A 70 10.18 -7.14 -3.55
N TYR A 71 10.48 -7.82 -4.64
CA TYR A 71 10.18 -7.36 -6.01
C TYR A 71 10.62 -5.91 -6.33
N GLY A 72 11.76 -5.47 -5.78
CA GLY A 72 12.28 -4.11 -5.98
C GLY A 72 11.62 -3.03 -5.10
N LEU A 73 10.71 -3.41 -4.21
CA LEU A 73 10.15 -2.55 -3.17
C LEU A 73 10.89 -2.79 -1.85
N SER A 74 11.30 -1.73 -1.16
CA SER A 74 12.04 -1.83 0.10
C SER A 74 11.33 -1.13 1.24
N VAL A 75 11.49 -1.62 2.48
CA VAL A 75 11.08 -0.88 3.69
C VAL A 75 12.21 -0.01 4.24
N ASN A 76 13.40 -0.10 3.65
CA ASN A 76 14.56 0.70 4.03
C ASN A 76 14.61 2.00 3.21
N PHE A 77 14.58 3.14 3.90
CA PHE A 77 14.54 4.45 3.27
C PHE A 77 15.82 4.83 2.52
N SER A 78 16.93 4.11 2.69
CA SER A 78 18.15 4.31 1.90
C SER A 78 18.05 3.81 0.46
N ASP A 79 17.03 3.02 0.14
CA ASP A 79 16.86 2.45 -1.20
C ASP A 79 16.09 3.39 -2.14
N LYS A 80 16.18 3.13 -3.45
CA LYS A 80 15.58 4.01 -4.47
C LYS A 80 14.05 4.01 -4.44
N ILE A 81 13.44 2.87 -4.16
CA ILE A 81 11.98 2.68 -4.17
C ILE A 81 11.58 2.09 -2.82
N VAL A 82 10.83 2.88 -2.07
CA VAL A 82 10.49 2.59 -0.68
C VAL A 82 8.99 2.41 -0.55
N ILE A 83 8.57 1.45 0.26
CA ILE A 83 7.19 1.27 0.70
C ILE A 83 7.11 1.59 2.20
N THR A 84 6.01 2.22 2.60
CA THR A 84 5.70 2.48 4.00
C THR A 84 4.19 2.44 4.21
N HIS A 85 3.75 2.23 5.44
CA HIS A 85 2.33 2.37 5.74
C HIS A 85 1.93 3.85 5.79
N PHE A 86 2.75 4.66 6.45
CA PHE A 86 2.38 6.02 6.84
C PHE A 86 2.60 7.05 5.73
N PRO A 87 1.62 7.95 5.47
CA PRO A 87 1.85 9.10 4.60
C PRO A 87 2.89 10.05 5.21
N PRO A 88 3.81 10.62 4.43
CA PRO A 88 4.74 11.61 4.95
C PRO A 88 4.08 13.00 5.10
N LYS A 89 4.19 13.58 6.30
CA LYS A 89 3.70 14.94 6.58
C LYS A 89 4.34 15.97 5.65
N GLY A 90 3.52 16.87 5.11
CA GLY A 90 3.96 17.98 4.25
C GLY A 90 4.07 17.64 2.77
N PHE A 91 3.83 16.39 2.35
CA PHE A 91 3.81 16.03 0.93
C PHE A 91 2.41 16.07 0.30
N GLY A 92 1.34 16.10 1.12
CA GLY A 92 -0.03 16.31 0.66
C GLY A 92 -0.70 15.08 0.02
N THR A 93 -0.16 13.89 0.26
CA THR A 93 -0.68 12.62 -0.30
C THR A 93 -1.46 11.78 0.71
N GLY A 94 -1.37 12.09 2.00
CA GLY A 94 -2.15 11.44 3.06
C GLY A 94 -3.48 12.15 3.29
N ILE A 95 -4.56 11.56 2.77
CA ILE A 95 -5.93 12.10 2.87
C ILE A 95 -6.83 11.03 3.50
N ILE A 96 -7.55 11.42 4.55
CA ILE A 96 -8.65 10.64 5.17
C ILE A 96 -9.82 11.61 5.37
N GLY A 97 -10.98 11.32 4.76
CA GLY A 97 -12.07 12.27 4.62
C GLY A 97 -11.60 13.58 3.99
N ASN A 98 -11.85 14.69 4.68
CA ASN A 98 -11.40 16.03 4.26
C ASN A 98 -10.13 16.50 4.99
N PHE A 99 -9.45 15.61 5.72
CA PHE A 99 -8.29 15.95 6.52
C PHE A 99 -7.00 15.46 5.87
N MET A 100 -6.00 16.34 5.84
CA MET A 100 -4.63 15.94 5.51
C MET A 100 -3.95 15.38 6.74
N ILE A 101 -3.40 14.18 6.59
CA ILE A 101 -2.65 13.48 7.62
C ILE A 101 -1.21 13.26 7.18
N GLY A 102 -0.33 12.97 8.14
CA GLY A 102 1.04 12.63 7.83
C GLY A 102 1.90 12.41 9.06
N ASN A 103 2.86 11.51 8.91
CA ASN A 103 3.81 11.11 9.93
C ASN A 103 5.13 11.87 9.79
N GLU A 104 5.55 12.53 10.86
CA GLU A 104 6.78 13.35 10.89
C GLU A 104 8.06 12.51 10.78
N GLU A 105 8.08 11.33 11.40
CA GLU A 105 9.24 10.45 11.36
C GLU A 105 9.51 9.93 9.94
N THR A 106 8.44 9.59 9.23
CA THR A 106 8.48 9.19 7.81
C THR A 106 9.05 10.32 6.97
N THR A 107 8.57 11.56 7.16
CA THR A 107 9.14 12.74 6.49
C THR A 107 10.63 12.92 6.79
N LYS A 108 11.06 12.79 8.05
CA LYS A 108 12.48 12.89 8.42
C LYS A 108 13.32 11.84 7.69
N LYS A 109 12.87 10.57 7.65
CA LYS A 109 13.57 9.49 6.94
C LYS A 109 13.67 9.76 5.44
N ILE A 110 12.60 10.26 4.82
CA ILE A 110 12.59 10.62 3.38
C ILE A 110 13.56 11.75 3.09
N LEU A 111 13.49 12.85 3.86
CA LEU A 111 14.33 14.02 3.61
C LEU A 111 15.83 13.74 3.88
N HIS A 112 16.12 12.85 4.83
CA HIS A 112 17.48 12.42 5.12
C HIS A 112 18.08 11.53 4.02
N ASN A 113 17.35 10.48 3.62
CA ASN A 113 17.87 9.47 2.68
C ASN A 113 17.61 9.78 1.20
N LYS A 114 16.64 10.65 0.91
CA LYS A 114 16.24 11.08 -0.44
C LYS A 114 15.99 9.91 -1.40
N PRO A 115 15.08 8.96 -1.07
CA PRO A 115 14.67 7.93 -2.01
C PRO A 115 14.04 8.57 -3.25
N LYS A 116 14.08 7.90 -4.41
CA LYS A 116 13.51 8.42 -5.66
C LYS A 116 11.98 8.33 -5.64
N ILE A 117 11.45 7.21 -5.15
CA ILE A 117 10.02 6.91 -5.09
C ILE A 117 9.68 6.39 -3.71
N VAL A 118 8.61 6.91 -3.12
CA VAL A 118 8.02 6.38 -1.88
C VAL A 118 6.55 6.09 -2.15
N LEU A 119 6.15 4.85 -1.95
CA LEU A 119 4.77 4.42 -1.98
C LEU A 119 4.27 4.28 -0.55
N HIS A 120 3.07 4.78 -0.28
CA HIS A 120 2.46 4.64 1.03
C HIS A 120 1.00 4.20 0.99
N GLY A 121 0.60 3.50 2.04
CA GLY A 121 -0.80 3.19 2.35
C GLY A 121 -1.46 4.30 3.18
N HIS A 122 -2.44 3.92 4.00
CA HIS A 122 -3.06 4.79 5.00
C HIS A 122 -3.53 6.14 4.43
N SER A 123 -4.16 6.09 3.27
CA SER A 123 -4.91 7.18 2.67
C SER A 123 -6.06 6.62 1.87
N GLU A 124 -7.19 7.32 1.89
CA GLU A 124 -8.41 6.91 1.23
C GLU A 124 -8.32 6.92 -0.30
N TYR A 125 -7.48 7.79 -0.87
CA TYR A 125 -7.43 8.05 -2.31
C TYR A 125 -6.01 7.93 -2.87
N PRO A 126 -5.87 7.42 -4.12
CA PRO A 126 -4.61 7.44 -4.82
C PRO A 126 -4.23 8.88 -5.16
N SER A 127 -2.97 9.23 -4.95
CA SER A 127 -2.46 10.57 -5.23
C SER A 127 -0.96 10.53 -5.49
N ILE A 128 -0.46 11.52 -6.21
CA ILE A 128 0.97 11.66 -6.52
C ILE A 128 1.38 13.08 -6.17
N SER A 129 2.53 13.20 -5.50
CA SER A 129 3.18 14.47 -5.20
C SER A 129 4.66 14.34 -5.50
N GLU A 130 5.24 15.36 -6.13
CA GLU A 130 6.67 15.41 -6.39
C GLU A 130 7.27 16.66 -5.76
N LYS A 131 8.23 16.47 -4.85
CA LYS A 131 8.93 17.56 -4.16
C LYS A 131 10.40 17.20 -4.01
N ASN A 132 11.28 18.14 -4.29
CA ASN A 132 12.74 17.97 -4.16
C ASN A 132 13.30 16.75 -4.92
N GLY A 133 12.70 16.40 -6.08
CA GLY A 133 13.08 15.22 -6.88
C GLY A 133 12.65 13.88 -6.28
N ILE A 134 11.77 13.90 -5.28
CA ILE A 134 11.20 12.71 -4.62
C ILE A 134 9.74 12.59 -5.03
N LYS A 135 9.37 11.45 -5.60
CA LYS A 135 7.99 11.12 -5.96
C LYS A 135 7.32 10.34 -4.83
N ILE A 136 6.31 10.93 -4.21
CA ILE A 136 5.46 10.29 -3.20
C ILE A 136 4.17 9.83 -3.88
N ILE A 137 3.80 8.58 -3.66
CA ILE A 137 2.63 7.92 -4.25
C ILE A 137 1.78 7.34 -3.12
N SER A 138 0.58 7.87 -2.93
CA SER A 138 -0.46 7.17 -2.19
C SER A 138 -1.07 6.10 -3.08
N ILE A 139 -1.13 4.86 -2.62
CA ILE A 139 -1.79 3.77 -3.37
C ILE A 139 -3.32 3.76 -3.21
N GLY A 140 -3.85 4.62 -2.32
CA GLY A 140 -5.26 4.63 -1.93
C GLY A 140 -5.65 3.45 -1.03
N SER A 141 -6.94 3.39 -0.71
CA SER A 141 -7.50 2.35 0.16
C SER A 141 -8.39 1.40 -0.64
N LEU A 142 -8.17 0.09 -0.43
CA LEU A 142 -8.98 -0.95 -1.03
C LEU A 142 -10.40 -0.97 -0.46
N TYR A 143 -10.60 -0.48 0.78
CA TYR A 143 -11.92 -0.19 1.35
C TYR A 143 -12.75 0.73 0.43
N ASN A 144 -12.11 1.70 -0.23
CA ASN A 144 -12.75 2.60 -1.20
C ASN A 144 -12.70 2.07 -2.64
N GLY A 145 -12.26 0.83 -2.80
CA GLY A 145 -12.08 0.15 -4.08
C GLY A 145 -10.81 0.53 -4.83
N PHE A 146 -9.83 1.20 -4.23
CA PHE A 146 -8.58 1.56 -4.91
C PHE A 146 -7.47 0.52 -4.68
N TYR A 147 -6.71 0.23 -5.73
CA TYR A 147 -5.46 -0.50 -5.65
C TYR A 147 -4.51 -0.01 -6.74
N THR A 148 -3.23 -0.35 -6.62
CA THR A 148 -2.22 0.02 -7.62
C THR A 148 -1.60 -1.22 -8.23
N GLU A 149 -1.62 -1.34 -9.56
CA GLU A 149 -0.79 -2.34 -10.24
C GLU A 149 0.65 -1.84 -10.31
N TYR A 150 1.59 -2.72 -9.99
CA TYR A 150 3.02 -2.47 -10.06
C TYR A 150 3.70 -3.48 -10.99
N TYR A 151 4.45 -2.94 -11.94
CA TYR A 151 5.23 -3.69 -12.92
C TYR A 151 6.72 -3.44 -12.62
N PRO A 152 7.40 -4.39 -11.94
CA PRO A 152 8.77 -4.18 -11.48
C PRO A 152 9.80 -4.12 -12.61
N ASP A 153 9.52 -4.75 -13.75
CA ASP A 153 10.45 -4.84 -14.88
C ASP A 153 10.72 -3.46 -15.51
N ASN A 154 9.75 -2.54 -15.45
CA ASN A 154 9.84 -1.17 -16.00
C ASN A 154 9.59 -0.07 -14.95
N VAL A 155 9.34 -0.43 -13.69
CA VAL A 155 9.01 0.51 -12.60
C VAL A 155 7.79 1.37 -12.92
N GLU A 156 6.71 0.72 -13.37
CA GLU A 156 5.45 1.36 -13.69
C GLU A 156 4.40 1.11 -12.60
N PHE A 157 3.60 2.15 -12.31
CA PHE A 157 2.52 2.11 -11.34
C PHE A 157 1.24 2.61 -12.00
N VAL A 158 0.18 1.80 -11.95
CA VAL A 158 -1.11 2.12 -12.56
C VAL A 158 -2.20 2.06 -11.51
N PHE A 159 -2.86 3.20 -11.24
CA PHE A 159 -4.00 3.23 -10.34
C PHE A 159 -5.19 2.53 -10.97
N LYS A 160 -5.83 1.67 -10.19
CA LYS A 160 -7.00 0.91 -10.59
C LYS A 160 -8.09 1.08 -9.55
N ARG A 161 -9.32 0.83 -10.00
CA ARG A 161 -10.49 0.72 -9.14
C ARG A 161 -11.09 -0.67 -9.30
N ALA A 162 -11.26 -1.37 -8.18
CA ALA A 162 -11.97 -2.63 -8.13
C ALA A 162 -13.47 -2.35 -8.33
N ALA A 163 -14.10 -3.12 -9.21
CA ALA A 163 -15.54 -3.04 -9.47
C ALA A 163 -16.30 -3.82 -8.37
N ILE A 164 -16.23 -3.34 -7.13
CA ILE A 164 -16.86 -3.99 -5.97
C ILE A 164 -18.27 -3.42 -5.81
N LYS A 165 -19.25 -4.30 -5.56
CA LYS A 165 -20.68 -3.95 -5.45
C LYS A 165 -21.00 -2.96 -4.31
N TYR A 166 -20.08 -2.77 -3.37
CA TYR A 166 -20.26 -1.97 -2.15
C TYR A 166 -19.10 -1.00 -1.86
N ALA A 167 -18.36 -0.53 -2.87
CA ALA A 167 -17.57 0.69 -2.68
C ALA A 167 -18.56 1.83 -2.42
N SER A 168 -18.96 1.96 -1.15
CA SER A 168 -20.06 2.77 -0.68
C SER A 168 -19.87 4.18 -1.21
N SER A 169 -20.87 4.63 -1.97
CA SER A 169 -21.14 6.05 -2.18
C SER A 169 -20.89 6.76 -0.85
N PRO A 170 -20.03 7.79 -0.78
CA PRO A 170 -19.97 8.60 0.42
C PRO A 170 -21.39 9.14 0.61
N SER A 171 -21.98 8.84 1.76
CA SER A 171 -23.24 9.46 2.18
C SER A 171 -23.05 10.97 2.09
N ALA A 172 -23.82 11.58 1.19
CA ALA A 172 -23.92 13.03 1.01
C ALA A 172 -24.43 13.73 2.29
#